data_AF-A0A521R9H3-F1
#
_entry.id   AF-A0A521R9H3-F1
#
_cell.length_a   1.000
_cell.length_b   1.000
_cell.length_c   1.000
_cell.angle_alpha   90.00
_cell.angle_beta   90.00
_cell.angle_gamma   90.00
#
_symmetry.space_group_name_H-M   'P 1'
#
loop_
_entity.id
_entity.type
_entity.pdbx_description
1 polymer ?
#
loop_
_entity_poly.entity_id
_entity_poly.type
_entity_poly.pdbx_seq_one_letter_code
_entity_poly.pdbx_strand_id
1 'polypeptide(L)'
;MKLIHILLLACALAGISLQSATAATAQGPTVWLVRELAKAPTDTLPLRDARDRVVKTIPSSQAVYLYALFTGLLEAAELEAELYLIEGKDPNAMATLGEKGENIIAINFAMLDLLGDDLHALAGVIGHELAHLKLNHYQDKIDALQRNQNSMITAENTKYSRDNEREADYLGMIWSIEAGYDPEGAVRAQEALYKLARHGGMFVGSHPSSIERITVLKSLARRLKK
;
A
#
# COMPACT_ATOMS: atom_id res chain seq x y z
N MET A 1 -29.47 -5.26 -3.72
CA MET A 1 -29.04 -5.85 -2.42
C MET A 1 -27.78 -6.75 -2.54
N LYS A 2 -26.80 -6.41 -3.41
CA LYS A 2 -25.56 -7.19 -3.61
C LYS A 2 -24.26 -6.37 -3.54
N LEU A 3 -24.31 -5.11 -3.07
CA LEU A 3 -23.16 -4.19 -3.09
C LEU A 3 -22.35 -4.11 -1.77
N ILE A 4 -22.73 -4.83 -0.72
CA ILE A 4 -22.05 -4.77 0.61
C ILE A 4 -20.73 -5.59 0.65
N HIS A 5 -20.37 -6.34 -0.40
CA HIS A 5 -19.27 -7.30 -0.34
C HIS A 5 -17.88 -6.76 -0.73
N ILE A 6 -17.75 -5.57 -1.32
CA ILE A 6 -16.47 -5.11 -1.87
C ILE A 6 -15.59 -4.44 -0.79
N LEU A 7 -16.18 -3.76 0.20
CA LEU A 7 -15.44 -3.23 1.35
C LEU A 7 -14.96 -4.33 2.31
N LEU A 8 -15.61 -5.50 2.29
CA LEU A 8 -15.26 -6.64 3.16
C LEU A 8 -13.99 -7.37 2.72
N LEU A 9 -13.59 -7.27 1.44
CA LEU A 9 -12.42 -7.99 0.93
C LEU A 9 -11.10 -7.35 1.37
N ALA A 10 -11.08 -6.03 1.61
CA ALA A 10 -9.93 -5.32 2.18
C ALA A 10 -9.71 -5.67 3.67
N CYS A 11 -10.78 -5.91 4.44
CA CYS A 11 -10.69 -6.30 5.85
C CYS A 11 -10.33 -7.78 6.06
N ALA A 12 -10.74 -8.69 5.15
CA ALA A 12 -10.48 -10.11 5.30
C ALA A 12 -8.98 -10.49 5.19
N LEU A 13 -8.17 -9.65 4.54
CA LEU A 13 -6.72 -9.86 4.40
C LEU A 13 -5.91 -9.44 5.63
N ALA A 14 -6.54 -8.80 6.63
CA ALA A 14 -5.92 -8.37 7.88
C ALA A 14 -6.17 -9.34 9.07
N GLY A 15 -6.67 -10.57 8.82
CA GLY A 15 -6.90 -11.56 9.89
C GLY A 15 -8.07 -11.24 10.83
N ILE A 16 -9.04 -10.44 10.39
CA ILE A 16 -10.27 -10.21 11.15
C ILE A 16 -11.24 -11.35 10.85
N SER A 17 -11.40 -12.27 11.81
CA SER A 17 -12.46 -13.27 11.79
C SER A 17 -13.83 -12.57 11.92
N LEU A 18 -14.71 -12.80 10.94
CA LEU A 18 -16.13 -12.47 11.05
C LEU A 18 -16.89 -13.74 11.42
N GLN A 19 -17.10 -13.96 12.71
CA GLN A 19 -18.25 -14.74 13.15
C GLN A 19 -19.51 -13.89 12.98
N SER A 20 -20.56 -14.52 12.46
CA SER A 20 -21.89 -13.95 12.33
C SER A 20 -22.45 -13.64 13.72
N ALA A 21 -22.45 -12.37 14.11
CA ALA A 21 -23.19 -11.88 15.25
C ALA A 21 -24.13 -10.75 14.81
N THR A 22 -25.42 -10.99 15.02
CA THR A 22 -26.51 -10.04 14.91
C THR A 22 -26.27 -8.80 15.78
N ALA A 23 -26.57 -7.63 15.21
CA ALA A 23 -26.74 -6.32 15.86
C ALA A 23 -25.50 -5.71 16.58
N ALA A 24 -24.60 -5.11 15.79
CA ALA A 24 -23.94 -3.84 16.11
C ALA A 24 -23.42 -3.24 14.79
N THR A 25 -23.61 -1.95 14.58
CA THR A 25 -23.13 -1.19 13.42
C THR A 25 -21.63 -1.39 13.21
N ALA A 26 -21.25 -2.21 12.22
CA ALA A 26 -19.87 -2.29 11.75
C ALA A 26 -19.56 -1.01 10.96
N GLN A 27 -19.13 0.04 11.66
CA GLN A 27 -18.46 1.18 11.05
C GLN A 27 -17.19 0.66 10.38
N GLY A 28 -17.03 0.93 9.08
CA GLY A 28 -15.84 0.55 8.32
C GLY A 28 -14.55 1.14 8.92
N PRO A 29 -13.37 0.69 8.45
CA PRO A 29 -12.11 1.26 8.91
C PRO A 29 -12.09 2.77 8.67
N THR A 30 -11.55 3.54 9.64
CA THR A 30 -11.36 4.97 9.44
C THR A 30 -10.23 5.19 8.45
N VAL A 31 -10.46 6.03 7.45
CA VAL A 31 -9.49 6.36 6.40
C VAL A 31 -9.36 7.87 6.28
N TRP A 32 -8.17 8.35 5.91
CA TRP A 32 -7.91 9.79 5.72
C TRP A 32 -7.31 10.04 4.34
N LEU A 33 -8.01 10.82 3.53
CA LEU A 33 -7.59 11.13 2.17
C LEU A 33 -6.44 12.15 2.17
N VAL A 34 -5.27 11.75 1.66
CA VAL A 34 -4.04 12.55 1.75
C VAL A 34 -4.18 13.91 1.07
N ARG A 35 -4.91 14.02 -0.04
CA ARG A 35 -5.11 15.31 -0.74
C ARG A 35 -5.83 16.35 0.13
N GLU A 36 -6.72 15.91 1.03
CA GLU A 36 -7.45 16.82 1.92
C GLU A 36 -6.61 17.16 3.15
N LEU A 37 -5.84 16.19 3.66
CA LEU A 37 -4.86 16.43 4.73
C LEU A 37 -3.82 17.49 4.30
N ALA A 38 -3.33 17.42 3.05
CA ALA A 38 -2.34 18.36 2.52
C ALA A 38 -2.84 19.81 2.40
N LYS A 39 -4.16 20.04 2.42
CA LYS A 39 -4.77 21.39 2.33
C LYS A 39 -5.06 22.00 3.71
N ALA A 40 -4.86 21.24 4.79
CA ALA A 40 -5.24 21.68 6.12
C ALA A 40 -4.39 22.88 6.60
N PRO A 41 -5.00 23.95 7.13
CA PRO A 41 -4.30 25.20 7.47
C PRO A 41 -3.70 25.16 8.90
N THR A 42 -3.14 24.03 9.30
CA THR A 42 -2.55 23.82 10.63
C THR A 42 -1.15 23.25 10.50
N ASP A 43 -0.32 23.35 11.55
CA ASP A 43 1.04 22.77 11.54
C ASP A 43 1.04 21.25 11.80
N THR A 44 0.02 20.76 12.52
CA THR A 44 -0.17 19.35 12.85
C THR A 44 -1.59 18.91 12.61
N LEU A 45 -1.77 17.63 12.31
CA LEU A 45 -3.06 17.00 11.97
C LEU A 45 -3.36 15.87 12.95
N PRO A 46 -4.26 16.07 13.92
CA PRO A 46 -4.78 14.99 14.74
C PRO A 46 -5.75 14.14 13.90
N LEU A 47 -5.32 12.96 13.50
CA LEU A 47 -6.13 11.98 12.79
C LEU A 47 -7.02 11.24 13.80
N ARG A 48 -8.34 11.33 13.61
CA ARG A 48 -9.34 10.84 14.55
C ARG A 48 -10.17 9.70 14.00
N ASP A 49 -10.41 8.69 14.83
CA ASP A 49 -11.26 7.55 14.48
C ASP A 49 -12.76 7.91 14.49
N ALA A 50 -13.62 6.95 14.12
CA ALA A 50 -15.08 7.12 14.13
C ALA A 50 -15.69 7.46 15.51
N ARG A 51 -14.93 7.36 16.60
CA ARG A 51 -15.32 7.72 17.97
C ARG A 51 -14.70 9.04 18.42
N ASP A 52 -14.19 9.83 17.47
CA ASP A 52 -13.52 11.12 17.68
C ASP A 52 -12.21 11.03 18.52
N ARG A 53 -11.63 9.83 18.66
CA ARG A 53 -10.38 9.65 19.40
C ARG A 53 -9.21 9.91 18.48
N VAL A 54 -8.23 10.70 18.92
CA VAL A 54 -6.98 10.88 18.19
C VAL A 54 -6.19 9.56 18.19
N VAL A 55 -6.00 8.98 17.01
CA VAL A 55 -5.26 7.72 16.82
C VAL A 55 -3.82 7.96 16.34
N LYS A 56 -3.57 9.08 15.66
CA LYS A 56 -2.23 9.55 15.29
C LYS A 56 -2.24 11.06 15.14
N THR A 57 -1.10 11.71 15.40
CA THR A 57 -0.88 13.10 15.00
C THR A 57 0.31 13.12 14.04
N ILE A 58 0.15 13.75 12.88
CA ILE A 58 1.23 13.92 11.91
C ILE A 58 1.52 15.42 11.68
N PRO A 59 2.76 15.80 11.32
CA PRO A 59 3.03 17.13 10.80
C PRO A 59 2.25 17.35 9.49
N SER A 60 1.68 18.53 9.27
CA SER A 60 1.01 18.85 8.00
C SER A 60 1.98 18.81 6.83
N SER A 61 3.25 19.13 7.05
CA SER A 61 4.32 18.98 6.05
C SER A 61 4.45 17.54 5.56
N GLN A 62 4.26 16.54 6.43
CA GLN A 62 4.30 15.13 6.03
C GLN A 62 3.16 14.80 5.05
N ALA A 63 1.95 15.33 5.29
CA ALA A 63 0.83 15.17 4.36
C ALA A 63 1.07 15.89 3.02
N VAL A 64 1.66 17.08 3.05
CA VAL A 64 2.05 17.83 1.84
C VAL A 64 3.09 17.06 1.02
N TYR A 65 4.13 16.53 1.66
CA TYR A 65 5.16 15.75 0.97
C TYR A 65 4.62 14.44 0.40
N LEU A 66 3.77 13.72 1.15
CA LEU A 66 3.10 12.53 0.64
C LEU A 66 2.21 12.85 -0.57
N TYR A 67 1.49 13.96 -0.54
CA TYR A 67 0.63 14.37 -1.66
C TYR A 67 1.43 14.76 -2.91
N ALA A 68 2.51 15.52 -2.74
CA ALA A 68 3.41 15.92 -3.83
C ALA A 68 4.11 14.69 -4.44
N LEU A 69 4.62 13.79 -3.61
CA LEU A 69 5.20 12.52 -4.02
C LEU A 69 4.22 11.69 -4.82
N PHE A 70 3.01 11.49 -4.29
CA PHE A 70 1.99 10.70 -4.95
C PHE A 70 1.60 11.29 -6.30
N THR A 71 1.44 12.62 -6.38
CA THR A 71 1.11 13.30 -7.64
C THR A 71 2.19 13.12 -8.69
N GLY A 72 3.48 13.24 -8.32
CA GLY A 72 4.58 13.00 -9.26
C GLY A 72 4.61 11.55 -9.76
N LEU A 73 4.33 10.57 -8.90
CA LEU A 73 4.23 9.17 -9.31
C LEU A 73 3.02 8.90 -10.21
N LEU A 74 1.88 9.55 -9.98
CA LEU A 74 0.71 9.43 -10.86
C LEU A 74 1.00 9.95 -12.27
N GLU A 75 1.71 11.07 -12.37
CA GLU A 75 2.14 11.62 -13.65
C GLU A 75 3.08 10.67 -14.38
N ALA A 76 4.12 10.16 -13.71
CA ALA A 76 5.05 9.18 -14.28
C ALA A 76 4.35 7.86 -14.68
N ALA A 77 3.39 7.40 -13.88
CA ALA A 77 2.64 6.18 -14.13
C ALA A 77 1.53 6.35 -15.18
N GLU A 78 1.20 7.58 -15.57
CA GLU A 78 0.02 7.93 -16.37
C GLU A 78 -1.25 7.24 -15.81
N LEU A 79 -1.50 7.46 -14.51
CA LEU A 79 -2.62 6.89 -13.78
C LEU A 79 -3.38 7.95 -12.99
N GLU A 80 -4.66 7.71 -12.79
CA GLU A 80 -5.45 8.40 -11.78
C GLU A 80 -5.68 7.44 -10.61
N ALA A 81 -5.44 7.91 -9.39
CA ALA A 81 -5.76 7.20 -8.15
C ALA A 81 -5.86 8.16 -6.96
N GLU A 82 -6.42 7.68 -5.85
CA GLU A 82 -6.44 8.38 -4.57
C GLU A 82 -5.55 7.69 -3.53
N LEU A 83 -4.83 8.47 -2.72
CA LEU A 83 -3.99 7.96 -1.63
C LEU A 83 -4.65 8.19 -0.28
N TYR A 84 -4.84 7.11 0.48
CA TYR A 84 -5.41 7.13 1.81
C TYR A 84 -4.39 6.71 2.86
N LEU A 85 -4.45 7.38 4.01
CA LEU A 85 -3.87 6.86 5.24
C LEU A 85 -4.89 5.97 5.94
N ILE A 86 -4.42 4.88 6.54
CA ILE A 86 -5.26 3.95 7.30
C ILE A 86 -4.58 3.53 8.61
N GLU A 87 -5.38 3.04 9.57
CA GLU A 87 -4.85 2.39 10.76
C GLU A 87 -4.26 1.01 10.42
N GLY A 88 -3.25 0.59 11.17
CA GLY A 88 -2.66 -0.74 11.05
C GLY A 88 -1.48 -0.89 12.00
N LYS A 89 -1.39 -2.05 12.66
CA LYS A 89 -0.33 -2.31 13.65
C LYS A 89 1.00 -2.69 12.99
N ASP A 90 0.91 -3.43 11.89
CA ASP A 90 2.06 -3.92 11.14
C ASP A 90 2.20 -3.11 9.84
N PRO A 91 3.41 -2.69 9.43
CA PRO A 91 3.64 -1.93 8.20
C PRO A 91 3.02 -2.57 6.96
N ASN A 92 2.14 -1.83 6.28
CA ASN A 92 1.50 -2.30 5.06
C ASN A 92 1.12 -1.15 4.11
N ALA A 93 1.07 -1.47 2.82
CA ALA A 93 0.45 -0.68 1.78
C ALA A 93 -0.39 -1.61 0.89
N MET A 94 -1.37 -1.05 0.18
CA MET A 94 -2.18 -1.82 -0.77
C MET A 94 -2.73 -0.97 -1.89
N ALA A 95 -2.85 -1.57 -3.05
CA ALA A 95 -3.69 -1.16 -4.17
C ALA A 95 -5.05 -1.87 -4.18
N THR A 96 -6.13 -1.12 -4.42
CA THR A 96 -7.49 -1.64 -4.61
C THR A 96 -8.32 -0.74 -5.51
N LEU A 97 -9.53 -1.19 -5.87
CA LEU A 97 -10.55 -0.37 -6.49
C LEU A 97 -11.59 0.09 -5.45
N GLY A 98 -12.06 1.32 -5.59
CA GLY A 98 -13.20 1.85 -4.86
C GLY A 98 -14.54 1.38 -5.44
N GLU A 99 -15.64 1.85 -4.84
CA GLU A 99 -16.98 1.38 -5.21
C GLU A 99 -17.40 1.76 -6.64
N LYS A 100 -16.81 2.83 -7.19
CA LYS A 100 -17.08 3.28 -8.56
C LYS A 100 -16.02 2.80 -9.55
N GLY A 101 -15.10 1.93 -9.10
CA GLY A 101 -13.99 1.43 -9.91
C GLY A 101 -12.79 2.39 -9.98
N GLU A 102 -12.77 3.44 -9.16
CA GLU A 102 -11.62 4.32 -9.03
C GLU A 102 -10.45 3.62 -8.36
N ASN A 103 -9.23 3.91 -8.81
CA ASN A 103 -8.03 3.34 -8.20
C ASN A 103 -7.75 3.97 -6.83
N ILE A 104 -7.41 3.12 -5.86
CA ILE A 104 -7.11 3.53 -4.50
C ILE A 104 -5.81 2.89 -4.06
N ILE A 105 -4.91 3.71 -3.52
CA ILE A 105 -3.78 3.26 -2.73
C ILE A 105 -4.06 3.59 -1.27
N ALA A 106 -3.80 2.64 -0.37
CA ALA A 106 -3.85 2.86 1.06
C ALA A 106 -2.50 2.49 1.69
N ILE A 107 -1.96 3.38 2.52
CA ILE A 107 -0.73 3.16 3.29
C ILE A 107 -1.05 3.36 4.77
N ASN A 108 -0.58 2.44 5.62
CA ASN A 108 -0.90 2.53 7.04
C ASN A 108 0.14 3.30 7.84
N PHE A 109 -0.27 3.72 9.04
CA PHE A 109 0.59 4.48 9.95
C PHE A 109 1.89 3.76 10.32
N ALA A 110 1.85 2.44 10.52
CA ALA A 110 3.04 1.66 10.83
C ALA A 110 4.06 1.68 9.67
N MET A 111 3.63 1.72 8.42
CA MET A 111 4.53 1.89 7.26
C MET A 111 5.17 3.27 7.25
N LEU A 112 4.39 4.32 7.55
CA LEU A 112 4.96 5.67 7.68
C LEU A 112 5.98 5.74 8.84
N ASP A 113 5.72 5.06 9.95
CA ASP A 113 6.64 5.01 11.08
C ASP A 113 7.90 4.18 10.78
N LEU A 114 7.78 3.14 9.94
CA LEU A 114 8.91 2.31 9.50
C LEU A 114 9.87 3.08 8.58
N LEU A 115 9.33 3.86 7.64
CA LEU A 115 10.12 4.57 6.63
C LEU A 115 10.47 6.01 7.02
N GLY A 116 9.71 6.59 7.97
CA GLY A 116 9.90 7.95 8.45
C GLY A 116 9.82 8.98 7.32
N ASP A 117 10.81 9.87 7.27
CA ASP A 117 10.91 10.94 6.28
C ASP A 117 11.68 10.54 5.00
N ASP A 118 11.98 9.24 4.80
CA ASP A 118 12.62 8.76 3.57
C ASP A 118 11.63 8.74 2.41
N LEU A 119 11.45 9.91 1.79
CA LEU A 119 10.56 10.09 0.63
C LEU A 119 10.95 9.21 -0.55
N HIS A 120 12.23 8.84 -0.69
CA HIS A 120 12.65 7.93 -1.77
C HIS A 120 12.17 6.50 -1.50
N ALA A 121 12.22 6.05 -0.24
CA ALA A 121 11.67 4.75 0.15
C ALA A 121 10.14 4.71 0.01
N LEU A 122 9.46 5.77 0.44
CA LEU A 122 8.01 5.92 0.24
C LEU A 122 7.63 5.92 -1.24
N ALA A 123 8.43 6.57 -2.10
CA ALA A 123 8.21 6.56 -3.55
C ALA A 123 8.30 5.14 -4.12
N GLY A 124 9.29 4.35 -3.67
CA GLY A 124 9.41 2.95 -4.05
C GLY A 124 8.19 2.11 -3.65
N VAL A 125 7.67 2.28 -2.42
CA VAL A 125 6.47 1.56 -1.95
C VAL A 125 5.23 1.98 -2.74
N ILE A 126 4.98 3.28 -2.87
CA ILE A 126 3.77 3.78 -3.54
C ILE A 126 3.82 3.48 -5.04
N GLY A 127 4.99 3.61 -5.67
CA GLY A 127 5.20 3.26 -7.07
C GLY A 127 4.95 1.76 -7.33
N HIS A 128 5.38 0.89 -6.40
CA HIS A 128 5.08 -0.54 -6.46
C HIS A 128 3.57 -0.82 -6.43
N GLU A 129 2.82 -0.17 -5.53
CA GLU A 129 1.37 -0.33 -5.47
C GLU A 129 0.65 0.21 -6.73
N LEU A 130 1.11 1.34 -7.27
CA LEU A 130 0.60 1.86 -8.55
C LEU A 130 0.85 0.88 -9.70
N ALA A 131 1.96 0.13 -9.67
CA ALA A 131 2.27 -0.83 -10.72
C ALA A 131 1.32 -2.02 -10.68
N HIS A 132 0.89 -2.46 -9.50
CA HIS A 132 -0.18 -3.46 -9.37
C HIS A 132 -1.50 -3.01 -10.01
N LEU A 133 -1.85 -1.72 -9.91
CA LEU A 133 -3.02 -1.16 -10.58
C LEU A 133 -2.80 -1.09 -12.10
N LYS A 134 -1.67 -0.52 -12.56
CA LYS A 134 -1.38 -0.33 -13.99
C LYS A 134 -1.40 -1.64 -14.76
N LEU A 135 -0.82 -2.68 -14.17
CA LEU A 135 -0.69 -4.01 -14.77
C LEU A 135 -1.89 -4.91 -14.48
N ASN A 136 -2.91 -4.40 -13.79
CA ASN A 136 -4.13 -5.13 -13.48
C ASN A 136 -3.87 -6.44 -12.72
N HIS A 137 -2.81 -6.48 -11.88
CA HIS A 137 -2.38 -7.68 -11.18
C HIS A 137 -3.47 -8.25 -10.24
N TYR A 138 -4.42 -7.42 -9.80
CA TYR A 138 -5.55 -7.89 -9.01
C TYR A 138 -6.43 -8.86 -9.81
N GLN A 139 -6.54 -8.68 -11.13
CA GLN A 139 -7.30 -9.57 -12.00
C GLN A 139 -6.61 -10.93 -12.11
N ASP A 140 -5.28 -10.97 -12.26
CA ASP A 140 -4.51 -12.22 -12.26
C ASP A 140 -4.74 -13.02 -10.97
N LYS A 141 -4.81 -12.30 -9.84
CA LYS A 141 -5.11 -12.88 -8.53
C LYS A 141 -6.54 -13.43 -8.47
N ILE A 142 -7.54 -12.68 -8.97
CA ILE A 142 -8.93 -13.16 -9.06
C ILE A 142 -9.01 -14.41 -9.94
N ASP A 143 -8.35 -14.40 -11.10
CA ASP A 143 -8.33 -15.51 -12.05
C ASP A 143 -7.63 -16.74 -11.48
N ALA A 144 -6.56 -16.55 -10.70
CA ALA A 144 -5.90 -17.62 -9.96
C ALA A 144 -6.81 -18.22 -8.88
N LEU A 145 -7.53 -17.39 -8.13
CA LEU A 145 -8.51 -17.82 -7.13
C LEU A 145 -9.68 -18.59 -7.77
N GLN A 146 -10.19 -18.12 -8.91
CA GLN A 146 -11.29 -18.77 -9.63
C GLN A 146 -10.89 -20.11 -10.25
N ARG A 147 -9.64 -20.25 -10.72
CA ARG A 147 -9.09 -21.52 -11.20
C ARG A 147 -8.99 -22.57 -10.09
N ASN A 148 -8.73 -22.13 -8.86
CA ASN A 148 -8.66 -23.00 -7.68
C ASN A 148 -10.06 -23.25 -7.09
N GLN A 149 -10.99 -23.78 -7.89
CA GLN A 149 -12.42 -23.97 -7.56
C GLN A 149 -12.72 -24.77 -6.28
N ASN A 150 -11.73 -25.43 -5.68
CA ASN A 150 -11.84 -26.09 -4.38
C ASN A 150 -10.76 -25.56 -3.44
N SER A 151 -11.23 -24.99 -2.31
CA SER A 151 -10.52 -24.71 -1.04
C SER A 151 -10.45 -23.23 -0.71
N MET A 152 -11.25 -22.86 0.30
CA MET A 152 -11.06 -21.78 1.29
C MET A 152 -10.07 -20.66 0.90
N ILE A 153 -10.54 -19.42 0.83
CA ILE A 153 -9.66 -18.24 0.71
C ILE A 153 -8.70 -18.23 1.91
N THR A 154 -7.43 -18.49 1.67
CA THR A 154 -6.36 -18.39 2.68
C THR A 154 -5.54 -17.13 2.45
N ALA A 155 -4.82 -16.68 3.48
CA ALA A 155 -3.83 -15.61 3.35
C ALA A 155 -2.71 -15.94 2.35
N GLU A 156 -2.50 -17.22 2.02
CA GLU A 156 -1.50 -17.66 1.04
C GLU A 156 -2.00 -17.51 -0.40
N ASN A 157 -3.26 -17.87 -0.66
CA ASN A 157 -3.88 -17.78 -2.00
C ASN A 157 -4.23 -16.34 -2.41
N THR A 158 -3.95 -15.37 -1.54
CA THR A 158 -4.24 -13.95 -1.76
C THR A 158 -2.98 -13.11 -1.99
N LYS A 159 -1.82 -13.77 -2.10
CA LYS A 159 -0.55 -13.13 -2.47
C LYS A 159 -0.45 -12.97 -3.98
N TYR A 160 0.28 -11.95 -4.40
CA TYR A 160 0.65 -11.80 -5.80
C TYR A 160 1.71 -12.82 -6.20
N SER A 161 1.73 -13.17 -7.48
CA SER A 161 2.74 -14.09 -8.01
C SER A 161 4.13 -13.45 -7.94
N ARG A 162 5.19 -14.26 -7.93
CA ARG A 162 6.57 -13.73 -7.95
C ARG A 162 6.86 -12.88 -9.19
N ASP A 163 6.19 -13.16 -10.31
CA ASP A 163 6.33 -12.38 -11.53
C ASP A 163 5.66 -11.01 -11.38
N ASN A 164 4.43 -10.97 -10.86
CA ASN A 164 3.72 -9.73 -10.56
C ASN A 164 4.54 -8.84 -9.60
N GLU A 165 5.18 -9.43 -8.59
CA GLU A 165 6.06 -8.70 -7.66
C GLU A 165 7.27 -8.07 -8.36
N ARG A 166 7.90 -8.82 -9.27
CA ARG A 166 9.06 -8.34 -10.03
C ARG A 166 8.70 -7.25 -11.03
N GLU A 167 7.54 -7.37 -11.68
CA GLU A 167 7.02 -6.36 -12.58
C GLU A 167 6.67 -5.08 -11.83
N ALA A 168 6.05 -5.21 -10.65
CA ALA A 168 5.73 -4.08 -9.79
C ALA A 168 6.98 -3.39 -9.21
N ASP A 169 8.00 -4.16 -8.81
CA ASP A 169 9.31 -3.64 -8.42
C ASP A 169 9.99 -2.84 -9.54
N TYR A 170 9.98 -3.39 -10.75
CA TYR A 170 10.60 -2.77 -11.92
C TYR A 170 9.92 -1.44 -12.25
N LEU A 171 8.60 -1.44 -12.46
CA LEU A 171 7.86 -0.22 -12.82
C LEU A 171 7.86 0.80 -11.67
N GLY A 172 7.66 0.35 -10.43
CA GLY A 172 7.70 1.23 -9.27
C GLY A 172 9.02 1.98 -9.13
N MET A 173 10.16 1.32 -9.40
CA MET A 173 11.46 1.98 -9.43
C MET A 173 11.60 2.95 -10.61
N ILE A 174 11.15 2.58 -11.80
CA ILE A 174 11.21 3.44 -12.99
C ILE A 174 10.42 4.73 -12.75
N TRP A 175 9.18 4.64 -12.28
CA TRP A 175 8.36 5.82 -12.00
C TRP A 175 8.88 6.64 -10.82
N SER A 176 9.51 6.00 -9.84
CA SER A 176 10.22 6.73 -8.77
C SER A 176 11.32 7.61 -9.36
N ILE A 177 12.12 7.10 -10.30
CA ILE A 177 13.16 7.88 -10.98
C ILE A 177 12.56 9.00 -11.82
N GLU A 178 11.53 8.70 -12.61
CA GLU A 178 10.86 9.69 -13.48
C GLU A 178 10.22 10.82 -12.65
N ALA A 179 9.71 10.50 -11.46
CA ALA A 179 9.21 11.47 -10.48
C ALA A 179 10.33 12.16 -9.65
N GLY A 180 11.60 11.89 -9.93
CA GLY A 180 12.76 12.56 -9.34
C GLY A 180 13.30 11.96 -8.03
N TYR A 181 12.91 10.74 -7.67
CA TYR A 181 13.38 10.04 -6.47
C TYR A 181 14.58 9.11 -6.75
N ASP A 182 15.46 8.95 -5.75
CA ASP A 182 16.61 8.04 -5.83
C ASP A 182 16.11 6.57 -5.89
N PRO A 183 16.52 5.78 -6.90
CA PRO A 183 16.13 4.38 -7.02
C PRO A 183 16.59 3.52 -5.84
N GLU A 184 17.64 3.92 -5.11
CA GLU A 184 18.05 3.24 -3.87
C GLU A 184 16.97 3.33 -2.77
N GLY A 185 16.00 4.24 -2.88
CA GLY A 185 14.85 4.29 -1.99
C GLY A 185 14.03 3.00 -2.01
N ALA A 186 13.70 2.49 -3.19
CA ALA A 186 12.97 1.22 -3.34
C ALA A 186 13.75 0.02 -2.74
N VAL A 187 15.09 0.04 -2.85
CA VAL A 187 15.96 -0.95 -2.20
C VAL A 187 15.83 -0.86 -0.68
N ARG A 188 15.96 0.35 -0.11
CA ARG A 188 15.86 0.56 1.35
C ARG A 188 14.50 0.17 1.91
N ALA A 189 13.41 0.46 1.18
CA ALA A 189 12.07 0.04 1.56
C ALA A 189 11.96 -1.50 1.67
N GLN A 190 12.44 -2.23 0.65
CA GLN A 190 12.45 -3.69 0.67
C GLN A 190 13.35 -4.26 1.77
N GLU A 191 14.52 -3.67 2.01
CA GLU A 191 15.41 -4.09 3.11
C GLU A 191 14.78 -3.88 4.49
N ALA A 192 14.07 -2.76 4.70
CA ALA A 192 13.35 -2.49 5.94
C ALA A 192 12.26 -3.53 6.20
N LEU A 193 11.45 -3.84 5.18
CA LEU A 193 10.40 -4.87 5.27
C LEU A 193 10.98 -6.27 5.47
N TYR A 194 12.05 -6.62 4.77
CA TYR A 194 12.73 -7.90 4.94
C TYR A 194 13.30 -8.07 6.35
N LYS A 195 13.93 -7.01 6.88
CA LYS A 195 14.45 -7.01 8.26
C LYS A 195 13.33 -7.18 9.28
N LEU A 196 12.20 -6.50 9.09
CA LEU A 196 11.04 -6.62 9.98
C LEU A 196 10.46 -8.04 9.97
N ALA A 197 10.27 -8.62 8.79
CA ALA A 197 9.76 -9.99 8.64
C ALA A 197 10.64 -11.04 9.34
N ARG A 198 11.97 -10.84 9.34
CA ARG A 198 12.92 -11.73 10.03
C ARG A 198 12.83 -11.69 11.56
N HIS A 199 12.29 -10.62 12.14
CA HIS A 199 12.17 -10.46 13.60
C HIS A 199 10.78 -10.83 14.13
N GLY A 200 10.01 -11.62 13.37
CA GLY A 200 8.66 -12.05 13.77
C GLY A 200 7.59 -10.98 13.56
N GLY A 201 7.87 -9.95 12.75
CA GLY A 201 6.84 -9.07 12.20
C GLY A 201 5.84 -9.90 11.42
N MET A 202 4.67 -10.14 12.02
CA MET A 202 3.60 -10.89 11.40
C MET A 202 2.92 -9.95 10.40
N PHE A 203 2.66 -10.43 9.18
CA PHE A 203 1.90 -9.74 8.14
C PHE A 203 2.59 -8.60 7.36
N VAL A 204 3.64 -8.94 6.59
CA VAL A 204 3.74 -8.42 5.20
C VAL A 204 2.87 -9.32 4.32
N GLY A 205 1.55 -9.25 4.54
CA GLY A 205 0.60 -10.34 4.25
C GLY A 205 0.34 -10.60 2.76
N SER A 206 0.44 -9.57 1.92
CA SER A 206 0.11 -9.64 0.48
C SER A 206 1.33 -9.73 -0.45
N HIS A 207 2.45 -9.09 -0.09
CA HIS A 207 3.64 -8.93 -0.94
C HIS A 207 4.95 -9.14 -0.16
N PRO A 208 5.32 -10.39 0.20
CA PRO A 208 6.48 -10.63 1.05
C PRO A 208 7.79 -10.23 0.35
N SER A 209 8.59 -9.40 1.03
CA SER A 209 9.94 -9.05 0.59
C SER A 209 10.87 -10.28 0.57
N SER A 210 11.87 -10.27 -0.32
CA SER A 210 12.84 -11.37 -0.46
C SER A 210 14.25 -10.89 -0.79
N ILE A 211 15.26 -11.70 -0.46
CA ILE A 211 16.67 -11.44 -0.85
C ILE A 211 16.78 -11.34 -2.38
N GLU A 212 16.02 -12.14 -3.12
CA GLU A 212 16.03 -12.13 -4.58
C GLU A 212 15.54 -10.79 -5.12
N ARG A 213 14.37 -10.31 -4.68
CA ARG A 213 13.83 -8.98 -5.05
C ARG A 213 14.79 -7.85 -4.70
N ILE A 214 15.34 -7.85 -3.48
CA ILE A 214 16.35 -6.87 -3.04
C ILE A 214 17.58 -6.89 -3.97
N THR A 215 18.06 -8.08 -4.34
CA THR A 215 19.23 -8.23 -5.22
C THR A 215 18.95 -7.70 -6.63
N VAL A 216 17.76 -7.99 -7.17
CA VAL A 216 17.32 -7.49 -8.48
C VAL A 216 17.19 -5.97 -8.44
N LEU A 217 16.53 -5.40 -7.44
CA LEU A 217 16.39 -3.95 -7.27
C LEU A 217 17.75 -3.26 -7.12
N LYS A 218 18.69 -3.81 -6.35
CA LYS A 218 20.06 -3.28 -6.28
C LYS A 218 20.76 -3.27 -7.62
N SER A 219 20.58 -4.34 -8.41
CA SER A 219 21.14 -4.40 -9.77
C SER A 219 20.53 -3.35 -10.68
N LEU A 220 19.20 -3.17 -10.60
CA LEU A 220 18.47 -2.17 -11.38
C LEU A 220 18.86 -0.75 -10.99
N ALA A 221 18.87 -0.43 -9.68
CA ALA A 221 19.28 0.87 -9.16
C ALA A 221 20.67 1.27 -9.64
N ARG A 222 21.66 0.36 -9.55
CA ARG A 222 23.02 0.61 -10.07
C ARG A 222 23.07 0.88 -11.57
N ARG A 223 22.19 0.27 -12.36
CA ARG A 223 22.13 0.48 -13.82
C ARG A 223 21.48 1.81 -14.20
N LEU A 224 20.56 2.29 -13.37
CA LEU A 224 19.77 3.50 -13.63
C LEU A 224 20.39 4.75 -13.01
N LYS A 225 21.23 4.59 -11.97
CA LYS A 225 22.03 5.67 -11.38
C LYS A 225 23.14 6.05 -12.35
N LYS A 226 22.99 7.21 -13.01
CA LYS A 226 24.02 7.83 -13.86
C LYS A 226 25.05 8.55 -13.01
#